data_AF-A0A3M0G0L9-F1
#
_entry.id   AF-A0A3M0G0L9-F1
#
_cell.length_a   1.000
_cell.length_b   1.000
_cell.length_c   1.000
_cell.angle_alpha   90.00
_cell.angle_beta   90.00
_cell.angle_gamma   90.00
#
_symmetry.space_group_name_H-M   'P 1'
#
loop_
_entity.id
_entity.type
_entity.pdbx_description
1 polymer ?
#
loop_
_entity_poly.entity_id
_entity_poly.type
_entity_poly.pdbx_seq_one_letter_code
_entity_poly.pdbx_strand_id
1 'polypeptide(L)'
;MKRIKKLSSFAILLLLCASCVQKQHMKIVTFRIDMTAVMPLGNVGLKGQFTSPSWEQEIPLTDDDKDGVYEVTISKETAQNTAEFKFIHNGEYELENQKNRQIQMKYEPETVIYEAVFNDPNGIQTNKLK
;
A
#
# COMPACT_ATOMS: atom_id res chain seq x y z
N MET A 1 23.61 22.42 63.17
CA MET A 1 23.55 21.04 62.66
C MET A 1 22.33 20.91 61.74
N LYS A 2 22.55 20.77 60.42
CA LYS A 2 21.64 20.29 59.34
C LYS A 2 20.27 20.99 59.15
N ARG A 3 19.72 21.16 57.93
CA ARG A 3 20.21 21.25 56.54
C ARG A 3 18.95 21.49 55.69
N ILE A 4 19.10 22.36 54.70
CA ILE A 4 18.44 22.34 53.38
C ILE A 4 16.96 22.82 53.30
N LYS A 5 16.83 23.87 52.50
CA LYS A 5 15.63 24.58 52.05
C LYS A 5 14.72 23.63 51.28
N LYS A 6 13.40 23.68 51.51
CA LYS A 6 12.41 23.01 50.66
C LYS A 6 12.46 23.68 49.28
N LEU A 7 13.25 23.10 48.38
CA LEU A 7 13.36 23.54 47.00
C LEU A 7 12.05 23.16 46.30
N SER A 8 11.33 24.19 45.85
CA SER A 8 10.26 24.06 44.86
C SER A 8 10.76 23.21 43.69
N SER A 9 10.01 22.17 43.31
CA SER A 9 10.30 21.39 42.10
C SER A 9 8.98 20.97 41.47
N PHE A 10 8.32 21.98 40.92
CA PHE A 10 7.31 21.87 39.87
C PHE A 10 7.99 21.36 38.60
N ALA A 11 8.09 20.04 38.43
CA ALA A 11 8.63 19.43 37.20
C ALA A 11 8.26 17.94 37.10
N ILE A 12 6.96 17.60 37.16
CA ILE A 12 6.49 16.31 36.66
C ILE A 12 6.25 16.47 35.16
N LEU A 13 7.38 16.39 34.45
CA LEU A 13 7.59 15.82 33.12
C LEU A 13 6.38 15.86 32.16
N LEU A 14 6.23 17.03 31.54
CA LEU A 14 5.45 17.28 30.34
C LEU A 14 6.13 16.58 29.13
N LEU A 15 6.08 15.25 29.05
CA LEU A 15 6.71 14.47 27.98
C LEU A 15 5.69 13.52 27.31
N LEU A 16 4.59 14.08 26.81
CA LEU A 16 3.49 13.30 26.19
C LEU A 16 3.08 13.73 24.78
N CYS A 17 3.82 14.61 24.09
CA CYS A 17 3.40 15.09 22.77
C CYS A 17 4.51 15.10 21.71
N ALA A 18 5.40 14.11 21.67
CA ALA A 18 6.16 13.85 20.45
C ALA A 18 5.36 12.88 19.56
N SER A 19 4.22 13.33 19.02
CA SER A 19 3.68 12.67 17.83
C SER A 19 4.69 12.90 16.72
N CYS A 20 5.52 11.91 16.44
CA CYS A 20 6.40 11.98 15.29
C CYS A 20 5.53 11.90 14.04
N VAL A 21 5.09 13.05 13.53
CA VAL A 21 4.55 13.13 12.18
C VAL A 21 5.71 12.81 11.25
N GLN A 22 5.79 11.57 10.78
CA GLN A 22 6.77 11.16 9.80
C GLN A 22 6.46 11.88 8.48
N LYS A 23 7.49 12.45 7.84
CA LYS A 23 7.34 13.05 6.52
C LYS A 23 6.82 11.98 5.57
N GLN A 24 5.76 12.30 4.83
CA GLN A 24 5.19 11.45 3.81
C GLN A 24 5.84 11.76 2.46
N HIS A 25 5.92 10.76 1.60
CA HIS A 25 6.42 10.88 0.24
C HIS A 25 5.36 10.41 -0.75
N MET A 26 5.28 11.09 -1.88
CA MET A 26 4.39 10.72 -2.97
C MET A 26 4.87 9.41 -3.61
N LYS A 27 3.98 8.44 -3.71
CA LYS A 27 4.16 7.15 -4.37
C LYS A 27 3.21 7.07 -5.55
N ILE A 28 3.73 6.75 -6.73
CA ILE A 28 2.89 6.42 -7.89
C ILE A 28 3.06 4.94 -8.17
N VAL A 29 1.98 4.18 -8.18
CA VAL A 29 2.02 2.73 -8.39
C VAL A 29 1.10 2.37 -9.54
N THR A 30 1.67 1.75 -10.58
CA THR A 30 0.91 1.12 -11.66
C THR A 30 0.83 -0.38 -11.38
N PHE A 31 -0.39 -0.88 -11.24
CA PHE A 31 -0.67 -2.31 -11.12
C PHE A 31 -1.08 -2.84 -12.48
N ARG A 32 -0.52 -3.99 -12.87
CA ARG A 32 -0.86 -4.71 -14.10
C ARG A 32 -1.10 -6.19 -13.75
N ILE A 33 -2.23 -6.74 -14.15
CA ILE A 33 -2.60 -8.13 -13.88
C ILE A 33 -2.98 -8.83 -15.18
N ASP A 34 -2.22 -9.87 -15.54
CA ASP A 34 -2.52 -10.74 -16.67
C ASP A 34 -3.70 -11.66 -16.31
N MET A 35 -4.80 -11.50 -17.03
CA MET A 35 -6.05 -12.24 -16.89
C MET A 35 -6.29 -13.22 -18.06
N THR A 36 -5.32 -13.39 -18.97
CA THR A 36 -5.48 -14.16 -20.23
C THR A 36 -5.84 -15.64 -19.99
N ALA A 37 -5.45 -16.20 -18.85
CA ALA A 37 -5.77 -17.57 -18.45
C ALA A 37 -7.11 -17.71 -17.68
N VAL A 38 -7.82 -16.61 -17.41
CA VAL A 38 -9.03 -16.59 -16.58
C VAL A 38 -10.28 -16.53 -17.46
N MET A 39 -11.16 -17.52 -17.30
CA MET A 39 -12.43 -17.59 -18.02
C MET A 39 -13.57 -18.05 -17.08
N PRO A 40 -14.75 -17.43 -17.13
CA PRO A 40 -15.09 -16.25 -17.94
C PRO A 40 -14.43 -14.97 -17.40
N LEU A 41 -14.10 -14.04 -18.32
CA LEU A 41 -13.68 -12.69 -17.93
C LEU A 41 -14.83 -11.95 -17.23
N GLY A 42 -14.47 -11.00 -16.37
CA GLY A 42 -15.43 -10.27 -15.53
C GLY A 42 -14.83 -8.99 -14.97
N ASN A 43 -15.41 -8.46 -13.90
CA ASN A 43 -14.88 -7.26 -13.24
C ASN A 43 -13.53 -7.58 -12.59
N VAL A 44 -12.52 -6.77 -12.87
CA VAL A 44 -11.19 -6.87 -12.29
C VAL A 44 -10.95 -5.65 -11.42
N GLY A 45 -10.48 -5.88 -10.21
CA GLY A 45 -10.29 -4.83 -9.23
C GLY A 45 -9.10 -5.06 -8.33
N LEU A 46 -8.90 -4.12 -7.42
CA LEU A 46 -7.85 -4.16 -6.41
C LEU A 46 -8.41 -3.69 -5.06
N LYS A 47 -8.05 -4.42 -4.01
CA LYS A 47 -8.26 -4.02 -2.61
C LYS A 47 -6.94 -4.06 -1.85
N GLY A 48 -6.75 -3.13 -0.92
CA GLY A 48 -5.51 -3.09 -0.16
C GLY A 48 -5.29 -1.82 0.63
N GLN A 49 -4.03 -1.55 0.95
CA GLN A 49 -3.62 -0.32 1.61
C GLN A 49 -3.67 0.90 0.69
N PHE A 50 -3.84 0.72 -0.61
CA PHE A 50 -4.03 1.81 -1.58
C PHE A 50 -5.49 2.28 -1.72
N THR A 51 -6.45 1.57 -1.11
CA THR A 51 -7.86 1.94 -1.15
C THR A 51 -8.24 2.87 0.01
N SER A 52 -9.37 3.57 -0.12
CA SER A 52 -9.86 4.50 0.90
C SER A 52 -11.38 4.36 1.07
N PRO A 53 -11.87 3.67 2.12
CA PRO A 53 -11.11 3.06 3.23
C PRO A 53 -10.26 1.85 2.79
N SER A 54 -9.20 1.57 3.54
CA SER A 54 -8.28 0.47 3.24
C SER A 54 -9.02 -0.87 3.33
N TRP A 55 -8.80 -1.75 2.34
CA TRP A 55 -9.42 -3.09 2.23
C TRP A 55 -10.95 -3.14 2.10
N GLU A 56 -11.66 -2.01 2.23
CA GLU A 56 -13.11 -1.97 2.14
C GLU A 56 -13.58 -1.71 0.70
N GLN A 57 -13.07 -0.64 0.09
CA GLN A 57 -13.45 -0.22 -1.26
C GLN A 57 -12.57 -0.89 -2.32
N GLU A 58 -13.20 -1.32 -3.42
CA GLU A 58 -12.50 -1.84 -4.61
C GLU A 58 -12.15 -0.69 -5.56
N ILE A 59 -10.94 -0.73 -6.11
CA ILE A 59 -10.53 0.12 -7.23
C ILE A 59 -10.60 -0.73 -8.51
N PRO A 60 -11.42 -0.36 -9.51
CA PRO A 60 -11.51 -1.10 -10.75
C PRO A 60 -10.24 -0.94 -11.59
N LEU A 61 -9.86 -2.00 -12.30
CA LEU A 61 -8.82 -2.00 -13.32
C LEU A 61 -9.48 -2.08 -14.71
N THR A 62 -8.83 -1.50 -15.72
CA THR A 62 -9.31 -1.50 -17.11
C THR A 62 -8.31 -2.19 -18.04
N ASP A 63 -8.82 -2.72 -19.15
CA ASP A 63 -8.06 -3.29 -20.26
C ASP A 63 -8.43 -2.49 -21.52
N ASP A 64 -7.88 -1.27 -21.59
CA ASP A 64 -8.28 -0.30 -22.61
C ASP A 64 -7.69 -0.65 -24.00
N ASP A 65 -6.54 -1.33 -24.04
CA ASP A 65 -5.86 -1.77 -25.26
C ASP A 65 -6.22 -3.20 -25.70
N LYS A 66 -6.95 -3.95 -24.86
CA LYS A 66 -7.52 -5.27 -25.14
C LYS A 66 -6.45 -6.35 -25.33
N ASP A 67 -5.36 -6.25 -24.59
CA ASP A 67 -4.30 -7.26 -24.58
C ASP A 67 -4.52 -8.35 -23.51
N GLY A 68 -5.55 -8.21 -22.68
CA GLY A 68 -5.87 -9.14 -21.59
C GLY A 68 -5.14 -8.83 -20.28
N VAL A 69 -4.37 -7.75 -20.23
CA VAL A 69 -3.72 -7.21 -19.03
C VAL A 69 -4.53 -6.02 -18.53
N TYR A 70 -5.07 -6.18 -17.33
CA TYR A 70 -5.84 -5.12 -16.69
C TYR A 70 -4.91 -4.23 -15.87
N GLU A 71 -5.11 -2.92 -15.93
CA GLU A 71 -4.24 -1.96 -15.25
C GLU A 71 -4.95 -0.82 -14.51
N VAL A 72 -4.26 -0.28 -13.50
CA VAL A 72 -4.64 0.97 -12.82
C VAL A 72 -3.39 1.66 -12.28
N THR A 73 -3.36 2.99 -12.32
CA THR A 73 -2.32 3.79 -11.68
C THR A 73 -2.88 4.59 -10.50
N ILE A 74 -2.29 4.41 -9.31
CA ILE A 74 -2.70 5.05 -8.07
C ILE A 74 -1.57 5.94 -7.55
N SER A 75 -1.91 7.15 -7.07
CA SER A 75 -0.97 8.04 -6.38
C SER A 75 -1.36 8.16 -4.91
N LYS A 76 -0.38 8.00 -3.99
CA LYS A 76 -0.63 8.09 -2.55
C LYS A 76 0.55 8.73 -1.82
N GLU A 77 0.26 9.65 -0.91
CA GLU A 77 1.26 10.13 0.06
C GLU A 77 1.31 9.18 1.26
N THR A 78 2.49 8.64 1.53
CA THR A 78 2.70 7.74 2.66
C THR A 78 4.14 7.79 3.17
N ALA A 79 4.32 7.50 4.46
CA ALA A 79 5.62 7.24 5.08
C ALA A 79 5.91 5.74 5.20
N GLN A 80 4.95 4.88 4.83
CA GLN A 80 5.09 3.43 4.90
C GLN A 80 6.11 2.94 3.86
N ASN A 81 6.93 2.00 4.28
CA ASN A 81 7.90 1.29 3.43
C ASN A 81 7.31 0.02 2.79
N THR A 82 6.10 -0.38 3.18
CA THR A 82 5.42 -1.54 2.63
C THR A 82 3.95 -1.24 2.42
N ALA A 83 3.37 -1.78 1.35
CA ALA A 83 1.92 -1.76 1.14
C ALA A 83 1.40 -3.15 0.76
N GLU A 84 0.36 -3.62 1.44
CA GLU A 84 -0.31 -4.89 1.11
C GLU A 84 -1.56 -4.68 0.26
N PHE A 85 -1.84 -5.63 -0.62
CA PHE A 85 -3.02 -5.64 -1.48
C PHE A 85 -3.33 -7.04 -2.02
N LYS A 86 -4.48 -7.17 -2.68
CA LYS A 86 -4.87 -8.30 -3.52
C LYS A 86 -5.68 -7.79 -4.72
N PHE A 87 -5.52 -8.46 -5.86
CA PHE A 87 -6.45 -8.34 -6.97
C PHE A 87 -7.78 -9.04 -6.66
N ILE A 88 -8.84 -8.53 -7.28
CA ILE A 88 -10.21 -9.01 -7.15
C ILE A 88 -10.70 -9.41 -8.54
N HIS A 89 -11.40 -10.54 -8.63
CA HIS A 89 -12.14 -10.92 -9.83
C HIS A 89 -13.58 -11.24 -9.45
N ASN A 90 -14.55 -10.51 -10.01
CA ASN A 90 -15.98 -10.67 -9.72
C ASN A 90 -16.33 -10.63 -8.22
N GLY A 91 -15.65 -9.79 -7.45
CA GLY A 91 -15.85 -9.65 -6.00
C GLY A 91 -15.07 -10.65 -5.14
N GLU A 92 -14.41 -11.62 -5.74
CA GLU A 92 -13.61 -12.63 -5.04
C GLU A 92 -12.13 -12.26 -5.01
N TYR A 93 -11.48 -12.50 -3.88
CA TYR A 93 -10.05 -12.28 -3.72
C TYR A 93 -9.24 -13.32 -4.48
N GLU A 94 -8.19 -12.86 -5.18
CA GLU A 94 -7.17 -13.77 -5.67
C GLU A 94 -6.40 -14.45 -4.53
N LEU A 95 -5.66 -15.52 -4.89
CA LEU A 95 -4.73 -16.20 -4.01
C LEU A 95 -5.44 -16.60 -2.70
N GLU A 96 -6.59 -17.27 -2.86
CA GLU A 96 -7.41 -17.72 -1.73
C GLU A 96 -6.56 -18.56 -0.78
N ASN A 97 -6.70 -18.31 0.53
CA ASN A 97 -5.92 -18.95 1.60
C ASN A 97 -4.39 -18.74 1.53
N GLN A 98 -3.93 -17.82 0.68
CA GLN A 98 -2.53 -17.40 0.61
C GLN A 98 -2.39 -15.95 1.08
N LYS A 99 -1.13 -15.57 1.38
CA LYS A 99 -0.79 -14.23 1.87
C LYS A 99 -1.17 -13.14 0.86
N ASN A 100 -1.31 -11.91 1.37
CA ASN A 100 -1.45 -10.72 0.54
C ASN A 100 -0.20 -10.51 -0.32
N ARG A 101 -0.38 -9.88 -1.48
CA ARG A 101 0.75 -9.33 -2.25
C ARG A 101 1.29 -8.12 -1.50
N GLN A 102 2.59 -7.86 -1.66
CA GLN A 102 3.27 -6.77 -0.99
C GLN A 102 4.10 -5.94 -1.99
N ILE A 103 4.00 -4.62 -1.87
CA ILE A 103 4.91 -3.67 -2.51
C ILE A 103 5.90 -3.16 -1.47
N GLN A 104 7.18 -3.16 -1.83
CA GLN A 104 8.26 -2.54 -1.05
C GLN A 104 8.55 -1.14 -1.60
N MET A 105 8.53 -0.13 -0.74
CA MET A 105 8.73 1.28 -1.06
C MET A 105 9.92 1.85 -0.32
N LYS A 106 10.69 2.70 -0.99
CA LYS A 106 11.79 3.47 -0.38
C LYS A 106 11.27 4.66 0.41
N TYR A 107 12.07 5.28 1.25
CA TYR A 107 11.66 6.50 1.97
C TYR A 107 11.95 7.78 1.16
N GLU A 108 11.44 7.83 -0.07
CA GLU A 108 11.62 8.92 -1.04
C GLU A 108 10.50 8.91 -2.10
N PRO A 109 10.28 9.97 -2.89
CA PRO A 109 9.33 9.91 -4.00
C PRO A 109 9.76 8.87 -5.05
N GLU A 110 8.84 8.03 -5.50
CA GLU A 110 9.16 7.00 -6.51
C GLU A 110 7.92 6.60 -7.33
N THR A 111 8.18 6.00 -8.50
CA THR A 111 7.19 5.28 -9.29
C THR A 111 7.47 3.78 -9.21
N VAL A 112 6.44 2.98 -8.94
CA VAL A 112 6.50 1.52 -8.90
C VAL A 112 5.60 0.96 -9.99
N ILE A 113 6.06 -0.07 -10.70
CA ILE A 113 5.23 -0.91 -11.54
C ILE A 113 5.19 -2.28 -10.87
N TYR A 114 3.99 -2.81 -10.64
CA TYR A 114 3.78 -4.16 -10.12
C TYR A 114 3.02 -4.98 -11.16
N GLU A 115 3.61 -6.09 -11.59
CA GLU A 115 3.08 -6.97 -12.63
C GLU A 115 2.89 -8.38 -12.06
N ALA A 116 1.77 -9.04 -12.39
CA ALA A 116 1.50 -10.40 -11.97
C ALA A 116 0.57 -11.13 -12.95
N VAL A 117 0.43 -12.44 -12.76
CA VAL A 117 -0.61 -13.28 -13.37
C VAL A 117 -1.66 -13.60 -12.29
N PHE A 118 -2.94 -13.56 -12.64
CA PHE A 118 -4.02 -13.83 -11.68
C PHE A 118 -3.88 -15.22 -11.05
N ASN A 119 -3.99 -15.28 -9.71
CA ASN A 119 -3.77 -16.49 -8.91
C ASN A 119 -2.37 -17.13 -8.99
N ASP A 120 -1.40 -16.53 -9.67
CA ASP A 120 0.02 -16.88 -9.51
C ASP A 120 0.60 -16.10 -8.31
N PRO A 121 1.16 -16.77 -7.28
CA PRO A 121 1.74 -16.08 -6.13
C PRO A 121 2.96 -15.21 -6.49
N ASN A 122 3.55 -15.42 -7.67
CA ASN A 122 4.65 -14.62 -8.15
C ASN A 122 4.13 -13.27 -8.67
N GLY A 123 4.89 -12.22 -8.37
CA GLY A 123 4.68 -10.89 -8.91
C GLY A 123 6.02 -10.18 -9.01
N ILE A 124 6.15 -9.31 -10.00
CA ILE A 124 7.38 -8.58 -10.29
C ILE A 124 7.14 -7.12 -9.96
N GLN A 125 8.01 -6.57 -9.11
CA GLN A 125 8.03 -5.15 -8.80
C GLN A 125 9.23 -4.49 -9.47
N THR A 126 8.99 -3.39 -10.19
CA THR A 126 10.03 -2.52 -10.75
C THR A 126 9.92 -1.11 -10.16
N ASN A 127 10.96 -0.65 -9.47
CA ASN A 127 11.02 0.71 -8.91
C ASN A 127 11.79 1.63 -9.86
N LYS A 128 11.19 2.77 -10.19
CA LYS A 128 11.82 3.87 -10.92
C LYS A 128 11.90 5.07 -9.98
N LEU A 129 13.11 5.56 -9.77
CA LEU A 129 13.32 6.82 -9.04
C LEU A 129 12.77 7.97 -9.88
N LYS A 130 12.15 8.94 -9.20
CA LYS A 130 11.76 10.21 -9.80
C LYS A 130 12.85 11.24 -9.65
#